data_AF-A0A9E7MWW6-F1
#
_entry.id   AF-A0A9E7MWW6-F1
#
_cell.length_a   1.000
_cell.length_b   1.000
_cell.length_c   1.000
_cell.angle_alpha   90.00
_cell.angle_beta   90.00
_cell.angle_gamma   90.00
#
_symmetry.space_group_name_H-M   'P 1'
#
loop_
_entity.id
_entity.type
_entity.pdbx_description
1 polymer ?
#
loop_
_entity_poly.entity_id
_entity_poly.type
_entity_poly.pdbx_seq_one_letter_code
_entity_poly.pdbx_strand_id
1 'polypeptide(L)'
;MAYPLLHIAGDRTETLEPKRNARSSADRIRPLIEWTTLKVSGKPRVYGSILKINRLHRGSVESAVTSFPMAVMYGESDYTLTLLYLLNDDLIRASEFSVKDFERAAWGISRIGSRESVISVESVELGKGRIMEKEIAETAYAFPLTGKKVQGNGVVQGVIDWKEGIGNYSKARIMVMFYPEGKVKVEGRLRVIDVGEEVVL
;
A
#
# COMPACT_ATOMS: atom_id res chain seq x y z
N MET A 1 -2.35 -4.70 7.25
CA MET A 1 -3.29 -4.13 8.24
C MET A 1 -4.50 -5.02 8.52
N ALA A 2 -5.38 -5.32 7.54
CA ALA A 2 -6.63 -6.05 7.79
C ALA A 2 -6.47 -7.38 8.54
N TYR A 3 -5.57 -8.24 8.07
CA TYR A 3 -5.33 -9.56 8.66
C TYR A 3 -5.00 -9.51 10.16
N PRO A 4 -3.96 -8.80 10.62
CA PRO A 4 -3.66 -8.72 12.05
C PRO A 4 -4.75 -7.98 12.85
N LEU A 5 -5.42 -6.98 12.27
CA LEU A 5 -6.49 -6.24 12.94
C LEU A 5 -7.72 -7.12 13.23
N LEU A 6 -8.18 -7.89 12.24
CA LEU A 6 -9.30 -8.82 12.40
C LEU A 6 -8.97 -9.94 13.39
N HIS A 7 -7.72 -10.41 13.40
CA HIS A 7 -7.26 -11.39 14.38
C HIS A 7 -7.31 -10.88 15.82
N ILE A 8 -7.05 -9.59 16.07
CA ILE A 8 -7.21 -8.97 17.40
C ILE A 8 -8.67 -9.04 17.84
N ALA A 9 -9.62 -8.88 16.92
CA ALA A 9 -11.06 -9.04 17.18
C ALA A 9 -11.53 -10.51 17.22
N GLY A 10 -10.61 -11.48 17.13
CA GLY A 10 -10.94 -12.91 17.13
C GLY A 10 -11.51 -13.44 15.81
N ASP A 11 -11.49 -12.65 14.74
CA ASP A 11 -11.99 -13.02 13.43
C ASP A 11 -10.86 -13.47 12.50
N ARG A 12 -10.97 -14.69 11.98
CA ARG A 12 -10.02 -15.31 11.04
C ARG A 12 -10.53 -15.39 9.60
N THR A 13 -11.65 -14.73 9.31
CA THR A 13 -12.27 -14.73 7.99
C THR A 13 -11.39 -13.98 7.00
N GLU A 14 -10.95 -14.64 5.92
CA GLU A 14 -10.15 -14.01 4.85
C GLU A 14 -11.02 -13.49 3.69
N THR A 15 -12.15 -14.15 3.43
CA THR A 15 -13.10 -13.83 2.35
C THR A 15 -14.53 -13.76 2.88
N LEU A 16 -15.23 -12.67 2.53
CA LEU A 16 -16.64 -12.46 2.91
C LEU A 16 -17.59 -13.32 2.07
N GLU A 17 -17.24 -13.55 0.81
CA GLU A 17 -18.03 -14.33 -0.13
C GLU A 17 -17.13 -15.38 -0.80
N PRO A 18 -17.28 -16.69 -0.53
CA PRO A 18 -16.38 -17.72 -1.06
C PRO A 18 -16.65 -18.11 -2.53
N LYS A 19 -17.67 -17.53 -3.20
CA LYS A 19 -18.09 -17.89 -4.58
C LYS A 19 -17.74 -16.78 -5.60
N ARG A 20 -18.24 -16.90 -6.85
CA ARG A 20 -18.08 -15.90 -7.93
C ARG A 20 -18.28 -14.48 -7.37
N ASN A 21 -17.23 -13.64 -7.43
CA ASN A 21 -17.09 -12.30 -6.82
C ASN A 21 -16.55 -12.25 -5.38
N ALA A 22 -15.54 -13.06 -5.06
CA ALA A 22 -14.92 -13.05 -3.75
C ALA A 22 -14.46 -11.65 -3.30
N ARG A 23 -15.07 -11.16 -2.21
CA ARG A 23 -14.68 -9.94 -1.50
C ARG A 23 -13.77 -10.30 -0.34
N SER A 24 -12.68 -9.56 -0.17
CA SER A 24 -11.77 -9.73 0.95
C SER A 24 -12.42 -9.23 2.24
N SER A 25 -12.13 -9.86 3.38
CA SER A 25 -12.49 -9.32 4.69
C SER A 25 -11.88 -7.94 4.97
N ALA A 26 -10.82 -7.56 4.25
CA ALA A 26 -10.26 -6.20 4.27
C ALA A 26 -11.29 -5.12 3.89
N ASP A 27 -12.34 -5.45 3.12
CA ASP A 27 -13.41 -4.50 2.80
C ASP A 27 -14.18 -4.02 4.05
N ARG A 28 -14.19 -4.79 5.15
CA ARG A 28 -14.84 -4.38 6.41
C ARG A 28 -14.13 -3.19 7.06
N ILE A 29 -12.81 -3.17 6.98
CA ILE A 29 -11.98 -2.13 7.61
C ILE A 29 -11.65 -0.99 6.65
N ARG A 30 -11.87 -1.20 5.35
CA ARG A 30 -11.60 -0.22 4.29
C ARG A 30 -12.19 1.17 4.58
N PRO A 31 -13.44 1.32 5.06
CA PRO A 31 -13.99 2.65 5.36
C PRO A 31 -13.26 3.38 6.50
N LEU A 32 -12.59 2.65 7.39
CA LEU A 32 -11.85 3.22 8.53
C LEU A 32 -10.52 3.85 8.11
N ILE A 33 -10.06 3.57 6.89
CA ILE A 33 -8.80 4.09 6.32
C ILE A 33 -9.16 5.10 5.23
N GLU A 34 -8.88 6.38 5.45
CA GLU A 34 -9.12 7.43 4.45
C GLU A 34 -8.05 7.40 3.33
N TRP A 35 -6.81 7.06 3.68
CA TRP A 35 -5.70 6.96 2.73
C TRP A 35 -4.63 5.99 3.19
N THR A 36 -3.90 5.41 2.24
CA THR A 36 -2.66 4.71 2.55
C THR A 36 -1.63 4.98 1.47
N THR A 37 -0.38 5.16 1.87
CA THR A 37 0.73 5.39 0.97
C THR A 37 2.01 4.80 1.56
N LEU A 38 3.08 4.80 0.78
CA LEU A 38 4.38 4.32 1.18
C LEU A 38 5.48 5.23 0.66
N LYS A 39 6.62 5.23 1.37
CA LYS A 39 7.90 5.68 0.83
C LYS A 39 8.91 4.54 0.97
N VAL A 40 9.91 4.57 0.10
CA VAL A 40 10.99 3.58 0.07
C VAL A 40 12.29 4.32 0.37
N SER A 41 13.03 3.86 1.38
CA SER A 41 14.39 4.31 1.66
C SER A 41 15.37 3.22 1.25
N GLY A 42 16.51 3.59 0.66
CA GLY A 42 17.45 2.66 0.05
C GLY A 42 17.24 2.53 -1.47
N LYS A 43 17.93 1.58 -2.10
CA LYS A 43 17.90 1.35 -3.56
C LYS A 43 17.47 -0.08 -3.89
N PRO A 44 16.21 -0.47 -3.62
CA PRO A 44 15.75 -1.78 -4.04
C PRO A 44 15.73 -1.87 -5.56
N ARG A 45 16.13 -3.01 -6.11
CA ARG A 45 16.09 -3.26 -7.55
C ARG A 45 14.83 -4.06 -7.87
N VAL A 46 14.00 -3.52 -8.75
CA VAL A 46 12.85 -4.25 -9.26
C VAL A 46 13.34 -5.18 -10.36
N TYR A 47 13.19 -6.49 -10.17
CA TYR A 47 13.43 -7.46 -11.23
C TYR A 47 12.09 -7.98 -11.75
N GLY A 48 12.06 -8.32 -13.05
CA GLY A 48 11.03 -9.23 -13.55
C GLY A 48 11.09 -10.51 -12.73
N SER A 49 9.94 -11.16 -12.50
CA SER A 49 9.91 -12.40 -11.73
C SER A 49 10.82 -13.44 -12.37
N ILE A 50 12.02 -13.64 -11.82
CA ILE A 50 13.01 -14.63 -12.30
C ILE A 50 12.35 -16.02 -12.30
N LEU A 51 11.43 -16.24 -11.35
CA LEU A 51 10.59 -17.42 -11.25
C LEU A 51 9.73 -17.64 -12.51
N LYS A 52 9.22 -16.58 -13.15
CA LYS A 52 8.51 -16.68 -14.43
C LYS A 52 9.48 -16.97 -15.58
N ILE A 53 10.66 -16.33 -15.61
CA ILE A 53 11.65 -16.53 -16.68
C ILE A 53 12.08 -18.00 -16.77
N ASN A 54 12.36 -18.64 -15.63
CA ASN A 54 12.77 -20.05 -15.61
C ASN A 54 11.66 -21.04 -16.00
N ARG A 55 10.38 -20.65 -15.86
CA ARG A 55 9.21 -21.48 -16.21
C ARG A 55 8.64 -21.18 -17.60
N LEU A 56 9.21 -20.17 -18.27
CA LEU A 56 9.03 -19.84 -19.68
C LEU A 56 10.33 -20.15 -20.41
N HIS A 57 10.83 -21.39 -20.32
CA HIS A 57 12.10 -21.78 -20.93
C HIS A 57 11.86 -22.76 -22.09
N ARG A 58 12.39 -22.44 -23.29
CA ARG A 58 12.36 -23.28 -24.51
C ARG A 58 10.96 -23.58 -25.08
N GLY A 59 10.06 -22.59 -25.07
CA GLY A 59 8.77 -22.69 -25.77
C GLY A 59 7.72 -23.55 -25.05
N SER A 60 8.03 -24.13 -23.90
CA SER A 60 7.05 -24.68 -22.98
C SER A 60 6.70 -23.65 -21.89
N VAL A 61 5.41 -23.57 -21.57
CA VAL A 61 4.90 -22.70 -20.50
C VAL A 61 4.24 -23.59 -19.47
N GLU A 62 4.77 -23.60 -18.25
CA GLU A 62 4.07 -24.27 -17.15
C GLU A 62 2.77 -23.53 -16.81
N SER A 63 1.69 -24.28 -16.58
CA SER A 63 0.37 -23.72 -16.25
C SER A 63 0.37 -22.83 -14.99
N ALA A 64 1.26 -23.13 -14.04
CA ALA A 64 1.41 -22.37 -12.81
C ALA A 64 2.07 -20.99 -13.00
N VAL A 65 2.58 -20.65 -14.19
CA VAL A 65 3.35 -19.41 -14.38
C VAL A 65 2.53 -18.14 -14.12
N THR A 66 1.22 -18.20 -14.31
CA THR A 66 0.28 -17.09 -14.05
C THR A 66 0.11 -16.79 -12.57
N SER A 67 0.41 -17.75 -11.68
CA SER A 67 0.30 -17.59 -10.22
C SER A 67 1.48 -16.83 -9.59
N PHE A 68 2.59 -16.66 -10.32
CA PHE A 68 3.73 -15.92 -9.81
C PHE A 68 3.49 -14.40 -9.83
N PRO A 69 4.08 -13.66 -8.87
CA PRO A 69 4.05 -12.21 -8.88
C PRO A 69 4.57 -11.68 -10.21
N MET A 70 3.95 -10.61 -10.72
CA MET A 70 4.40 -9.96 -11.96
C MET A 70 5.77 -9.32 -11.83
N ALA A 71 6.06 -8.72 -10.67
CA ALA A 71 7.33 -8.12 -10.34
C ALA A 71 7.74 -8.57 -8.94
N VAL A 72 9.05 -8.76 -8.73
CA VAL A 72 9.63 -9.03 -7.42
C VAL A 72 10.68 -7.97 -7.17
N MET A 73 10.58 -7.29 -6.03
CA MET A 73 11.64 -6.39 -5.59
C MET A 73 12.71 -7.24 -4.91
N TYR A 74 13.91 -7.24 -5.48
CA TYR A 74 15.09 -7.77 -4.82
C TYR A 74 15.91 -6.58 -4.34
N GLY A 75 15.99 -6.40 -3.03
CA GLY A 75 16.92 -5.46 -2.43
C GLY A 75 18.15 -6.20 -1.92
N GLU A 76 19.30 -5.54 -1.95
CA GLU A 76 20.29 -5.76 -0.88
C GLU A 76 19.60 -5.42 0.46
N SER A 77 20.05 -6.05 1.55
CA SER A 77 19.41 -6.09 2.87
C SER A 77 19.10 -4.73 3.53
N ASP A 78 19.43 -3.61 2.88
CA ASP A 78 19.42 -2.25 3.42
C ASP A 78 18.36 -1.36 2.77
N TYR A 79 17.14 -1.85 2.61
CA TYR A 79 16.01 -0.99 2.25
C TYR A 79 14.91 -1.04 3.32
N THR A 80 14.29 0.11 3.54
CA THR A 80 13.20 0.26 4.51
C THR A 80 11.96 0.78 3.80
N LEU A 81 10.83 0.15 4.10
CA LEU A 81 9.53 0.60 3.66
C LEU A 81 8.84 1.30 4.82
N THR A 82 8.46 2.55 4.63
CA THR A 82 7.59 3.25 5.57
C THR A 82 6.19 3.27 4.98
N LEU A 83 5.25 2.61 5.67
CA LEU A 83 3.84 2.63 5.33
C LEU A 83 3.13 3.67 6.18
N LEU A 84 2.29 4.48 5.54
CA LEU A 84 1.44 5.44 6.21
C LEU A 84 -0.02 5.07 5.99
N TYR A 85 -0.78 5.05 7.08
CA TYR A 85 -2.22 4.84 7.09
C TYR A 85 -2.89 6.07 7.69
N LEU A 86 -3.66 6.79 6.89
CA LEU A 86 -4.53 7.85 7.37
C LEU A 86 -5.85 7.23 7.82
N LEU A 87 -6.09 7.30 9.12
CA LEU A 87 -7.26 6.72 9.75
C LEU A 87 -8.37 7.76 9.92
N ASN A 88 -9.62 7.33 9.80
CA ASN A 88 -10.78 8.18 10.08
C ASN A 88 -11.19 8.04 11.55
N ASP A 89 -10.87 9.05 12.37
CA ASP A 89 -11.12 9.07 13.81
C ASP A 89 -12.61 8.88 14.16
N ASP A 90 -13.51 9.51 13.40
CA ASP A 90 -14.96 9.45 13.68
C ASP A 90 -15.52 8.05 13.43
N LEU A 91 -15.10 7.43 12.32
CA LEU A 91 -15.51 6.06 11.99
C LEU A 91 -14.87 5.03 12.94
N ILE A 92 -13.63 5.25 13.37
CA ILE A 92 -13.00 4.38 14.39
C ILE A 92 -13.77 4.45 15.71
N ARG A 93 -14.12 5.65 16.18
CA ARG A 93 -14.91 5.82 17.41
C ARG A 93 -16.28 5.15 17.35
N ALA A 94 -16.87 5.07 16.15
CA ALA A 94 -18.14 4.39 15.91
C ALA A 94 -18.00 2.87 15.62
N SER A 95 -16.76 2.36 15.53
CA SER A 95 -16.46 0.96 15.22
C SER A 95 -16.17 0.13 16.46
N GLU A 96 -15.99 -1.18 16.27
CA GLU A 96 -15.51 -2.10 17.31
C GLU A 96 -14.00 -1.95 17.62
N PHE A 97 -13.26 -1.19 16.81
CA PHE A 97 -11.82 -1.05 16.92
C PHE A 97 -11.42 0.27 17.60
N SER A 98 -10.34 0.23 18.37
CA SER A 98 -9.66 1.42 18.89
C SER A 98 -8.41 1.75 18.08
N VAL A 99 -7.91 3.00 18.18
CA VAL A 99 -6.63 3.40 17.57
C VAL A 99 -5.46 2.52 18.04
N LYS A 100 -5.49 2.06 19.31
CA LYS A 100 -4.49 1.13 19.83
C LYS A 100 -4.54 -0.24 19.16
N ASP A 101 -5.70 -0.67 18.68
CA ASP A 101 -5.82 -1.93 17.94
C ASP A 101 -5.19 -1.82 16.56
N PHE A 102 -5.27 -0.66 15.91
CA PHE A 102 -4.52 -0.38 14.68
C PHE A 102 -3.00 -0.37 14.91
N GLU A 103 -2.53 0.22 16.00
CA GLU A 103 -1.12 0.19 16.39
C GLU A 103 -0.61 -1.24 16.62
N ARG A 104 -1.35 -2.04 17.40
CA ARG A 104 -1.07 -3.46 17.60
C ARG A 104 -1.10 -4.25 16.29
N ALA A 105 -2.08 -3.96 15.43
CA ALA A 105 -2.20 -4.61 14.14
C ALA A 105 -1.03 -4.26 13.22
N ALA A 106 -0.50 -3.03 13.30
CA ALA A 106 0.68 -2.61 12.57
C ALA A 106 1.91 -3.42 12.96
N TRP A 107 2.16 -3.62 14.27
CA TRP A 107 3.20 -4.53 14.76
C TRP A 107 3.01 -5.98 14.31
N GLY A 108 1.77 -6.42 14.14
CA GLY A 108 1.42 -7.77 13.67
C GLY A 108 1.58 -8.00 12.17
N ILE A 109 2.02 -7.01 11.38
CA ILE A 109 2.24 -7.20 9.94
C ILE A 109 3.54 -7.97 9.73
N SER A 110 3.44 -9.24 9.36
CA SER A 110 4.60 -10.10 9.05
C SER A 110 4.87 -10.28 7.55
N ARG A 111 3.97 -9.79 6.68
CA ARG A 111 4.08 -9.94 5.23
C ARG A 111 3.38 -8.82 4.47
N ILE A 112 3.92 -8.47 3.30
CA ILE A 112 3.29 -7.56 2.33
C ILE A 112 3.37 -8.18 0.94
N GLY A 113 2.24 -8.48 0.32
CA GLY A 113 2.19 -9.10 -1.01
C GLY A 113 2.15 -10.63 -0.94
N SER A 114 3.12 -11.31 -1.56
CA SER A 114 3.13 -12.78 -1.63
C SER A 114 3.45 -13.42 -0.29
N ARG A 115 3.25 -14.75 -0.16
CA ARG A 115 3.54 -15.49 1.08
C ARG A 115 5.03 -15.47 1.46
N GLU A 116 5.87 -15.28 0.46
CA GLU A 116 7.33 -15.27 0.51
C GLU A 116 7.87 -13.86 0.81
N SER A 117 7.02 -12.84 0.72
CA SER A 117 7.37 -11.44 0.99
C SER A 117 7.24 -11.14 2.49
N VAL A 118 8.07 -11.81 3.28
CA VAL A 118 8.13 -11.65 4.75
C VAL A 118 8.82 -10.34 5.10
N ILE A 119 8.28 -9.62 6.08
CA ILE A 119 8.85 -8.37 6.59
C ILE A 119 8.96 -8.41 8.12
N SER A 120 9.86 -7.57 8.64
CA SER A 120 9.94 -7.23 10.06
C SER A 120 9.50 -5.77 10.22
N VAL A 121 8.64 -5.51 11.20
CA VAL A 121 8.21 -4.15 11.55
C VAL A 121 9.18 -3.64 12.62
N GLU A 122 9.94 -2.60 12.28
CA GLU A 122 10.97 -2.04 13.17
C GLU A 122 10.42 -0.92 14.07
N SER A 123 9.42 -0.18 13.59
CA SER A 123 8.83 0.95 14.31
C SER A 123 7.37 1.16 13.90
N VAL A 124 6.54 1.55 14.87
CA VAL A 124 5.17 2.02 14.64
C VAL A 124 5.01 3.33 15.39
N GLU A 125 4.55 4.36 14.68
CA GLU A 125 4.27 5.67 15.25
C GLU A 125 2.81 6.03 15.04
N LEU A 126 2.19 6.57 16.09
CA LEU A 126 0.87 7.17 16.03
C LEU A 126 1.00 8.68 16.12
N GLY A 127 0.32 9.39 15.22
CA GLY A 127 0.33 10.84 15.18
C GLY A 127 -1.00 11.39 14.69
N LYS A 128 -1.20 12.69 14.93
CA LYS A 128 -2.31 13.44 14.33
C LYS A 128 -1.74 14.27 13.18
N GLY A 129 -2.26 14.04 11.98
CA GLY A 129 -1.97 14.86 10.81
C GLY A 129 -2.90 16.06 10.72
N ARG A 130 -2.42 17.15 10.14
CA ARG A 130 -3.29 18.27 9.72
C ARG A 130 -3.42 18.26 8.22
N ILE A 131 -4.67 18.30 7.75
CA ILE A 131 -4.98 18.37 6.33
C ILE A 131 -4.99 19.85 5.93
N MET A 132 -4.24 20.17 4.89
CA MET A 132 -4.10 21.52 4.36
C MET A 132 -4.10 21.51 2.84
N GLU A 133 -4.46 22.64 2.24
CA GLU A 133 -4.29 22.84 0.81
C GLU A 133 -2.98 23.62 0.56
N LYS A 134 -2.17 23.15 -0.39
CA LYS A 134 -0.94 23.81 -0.82
C LYS A 134 -0.83 23.72 -2.35
N GLU A 135 -0.19 24.70 -2.97
CA GLU A 135 0.10 24.67 -4.42
C GLU A 135 1.42 23.95 -4.73
N ILE A 136 2.33 23.91 -3.76
CA ILE A 136 3.66 23.32 -3.89
C ILE A 136 3.97 22.54 -2.60
N ALA A 137 4.50 21.33 -2.76
CA ALA A 137 4.95 20.50 -1.64
C ALA A 137 6.14 19.62 -2.05
N GLU A 138 7.00 19.29 -1.09
CA GLU A 138 8.06 18.30 -1.28
C GLU A 138 7.69 17.02 -0.53
N THR A 139 7.75 15.88 -1.20
CA THR A 139 7.40 14.59 -0.59
C THR A 139 8.29 13.46 -1.10
N ALA A 140 8.51 12.45 -0.26
CA ALA A 140 9.09 11.16 -0.65
C ALA A 140 8.05 10.04 -0.72
N TYR A 141 6.80 10.32 -0.36
CA TYR A 141 5.71 9.35 -0.35
C TYR A 141 5.11 9.19 -1.75
N ALA A 142 4.60 8.01 -2.05
CA ALA A 142 3.86 7.77 -3.27
C ALA A 142 2.55 8.58 -3.29
N PHE A 143 2.13 9.06 -4.46
CA PHE A 143 0.93 9.88 -4.57
C PHE A 143 0.23 9.73 -5.93
N PRO A 144 -1.08 10.07 -6.02
CA PRO A 144 -1.79 10.06 -7.30
C PRO A 144 -1.27 11.18 -8.21
N LEU A 145 -0.80 10.83 -9.40
CA LEU A 145 -0.10 11.76 -10.30
C LEU A 145 -1.05 12.71 -11.06
N THR A 146 -2.31 12.33 -11.24
CA THR A 146 -3.25 13.06 -12.08
C THR A 146 -3.36 14.54 -11.70
N GLY A 147 -3.14 15.43 -12.67
CA GLY A 147 -3.25 16.88 -12.51
C GLY A 147 -2.08 17.55 -11.77
N LYS A 148 -0.97 16.83 -11.52
CA LYS A 148 0.21 17.36 -10.81
C LYS A 148 1.43 17.43 -11.72
N LYS A 149 2.26 18.45 -11.52
CA LYS A 149 3.60 18.55 -12.13
C LYS A 149 4.62 18.08 -11.10
N VAL A 150 5.57 17.24 -11.52
CA VAL A 150 6.58 16.66 -10.63
C VAL A 150 7.97 17.02 -11.14
N GLN A 151 8.81 17.51 -10.25
CA GLN A 151 10.23 17.74 -10.48
C GLN A 151 11.04 16.78 -9.60
N GLY A 152 11.64 15.78 -10.26
CA GLY A 152 12.44 14.73 -9.62
C GLY A 152 12.29 13.39 -10.35
N ASN A 153 12.95 12.36 -9.83
CA ASN A 153 12.93 11.00 -10.39
C ASN A 153 11.96 10.10 -9.62
N GLY A 154 11.39 9.13 -10.31
CA GLY A 154 10.47 8.17 -9.74
C GLY A 154 9.82 7.28 -10.79
N VAL A 155 9.08 6.30 -10.34
CA VAL A 155 8.39 5.32 -11.19
C VAL A 155 6.90 5.67 -11.25
N VAL A 156 6.33 5.67 -12.45
CA VAL A 156 4.89 5.79 -12.66
C VAL A 156 4.28 4.41 -12.83
N GLN A 157 3.24 4.09 -12.06
CA GLN A 157 2.51 2.82 -12.21
C GLN A 157 1.00 3.04 -12.13
N GLY A 158 0.27 2.28 -12.95
CA GLY A 158 -1.17 2.12 -12.79
C GLY A 158 -1.44 1.08 -11.70
N VAL A 159 -2.19 1.46 -10.67
CA VAL A 159 -2.60 0.56 -9.59
C VAL A 159 -4.11 0.54 -9.48
N ILE A 160 -4.64 -0.54 -8.90
CA ILE A 160 -6.07 -0.65 -8.63
C ILE A 160 -6.45 0.36 -7.54
N ASP A 161 -7.52 1.12 -7.77
CA ASP A 161 -8.12 1.97 -6.76
C ASP A 161 -8.83 1.10 -5.71
N TRP A 162 -8.12 0.81 -4.63
CA TRP A 162 -8.63 0.00 -3.53
C TRP A 162 -9.85 0.61 -2.83
N LYS A 163 -10.13 1.91 -3.03
CA LYS A 163 -11.32 2.57 -2.45
C LYS A 163 -12.62 2.09 -3.09
N GLU A 164 -12.58 1.47 -4.26
CA GLU A 164 -13.77 0.89 -4.91
C GLU A 164 -14.10 -0.52 -4.40
N GLY A 165 -13.17 -1.17 -3.70
CA GLY A 165 -13.35 -2.49 -3.10
C GLY A 165 -12.12 -3.38 -3.25
N ILE A 166 -12.00 -4.38 -2.37
CA ILE A 166 -10.86 -5.29 -2.30
C ILE A 166 -11.32 -6.72 -2.59
N GLY A 167 -10.81 -7.32 -3.66
CA GLY A 167 -11.03 -8.73 -4.01
C GLY A 167 -11.38 -8.95 -5.48
N ASN A 168 -12.47 -8.35 -5.98
CA ASN A 168 -12.86 -8.45 -7.38
C ASN A 168 -12.33 -7.26 -8.19
N TYR A 169 -11.29 -7.50 -8.99
CA TYR A 169 -10.62 -6.46 -9.77
C TYR A 169 -10.96 -6.48 -11.27
N SER A 170 -11.89 -7.32 -11.72
CA SER A 170 -12.23 -7.48 -13.14
C SER A 170 -12.72 -6.20 -13.83
N LYS A 171 -13.28 -5.26 -13.06
CA LYS A 171 -13.77 -3.95 -13.53
C LYS A 171 -13.27 -2.80 -12.65
N ALA A 172 -12.23 -3.02 -11.85
CA ALA A 172 -11.77 -2.01 -10.91
C ALA A 172 -11.12 -0.84 -11.65
N ARG A 173 -11.37 0.37 -11.16
CA ARG A 173 -10.72 1.57 -11.68
C ARG A 173 -9.23 1.53 -11.41
N ILE A 174 -8.46 2.02 -12.39
CA ILE A 174 -7.03 2.19 -12.26
C ILE A 174 -6.74 3.65 -11.89
N MET A 175 -5.92 3.85 -10.87
CA MET A 175 -5.34 5.13 -10.52
C MET A 175 -3.85 5.15 -10.90
N VAL A 176 -3.37 6.27 -11.42
CA VAL A 176 -1.97 6.45 -11.79
C VAL A 176 -1.23 7.03 -10.59
N MET A 177 -0.32 6.24 -10.03
CA MET A 177 0.52 6.60 -8.90
C MET A 177 1.93 6.93 -9.37
N PHE A 178 2.54 7.92 -8.72
CA PHE A 178 3.96 8.23 -8.82
C PHE A 178 4.66 7.73 -7.55
N TYR A 179 5.76 7.00 -7.71
CA TYR A 179 6.60 6.45 -6.65
C TYR A 179 7.97 7.14 -6.68
N PRO A 180 8.21 8.13 -5.81
CA PRO A 180 9.46 8.90 -5.81
C PRO A 180 10.72 8.07 -5.55
N GLU A 181 11.81 8.40 -6.23
CA GLU A 181 13.17 7.98 -5.88
C GLU A 181 13.82 9.07 -4.99
N GLY A 182 13.42 9.11 -3.71
CA GLY A 182 13.80 10.18 -2.77
C GLY A 182 12.76 11.30 -2.69
N LYS A 183 13.16 12.49 -2.24
CA LYS A 183 12.25 13.65 -2.16
C LYS A 183 12.09 14.29 -3.54
N VAL A 184 10.85 14.54 -3.93
CA VAL A 184 10.50 15.22 -5.17
C VAL A 184 9.62 16.43 -4.87
N LYS A 185 9.74 17.46 -5.71
CA LYS A 185 8.88 18.64 -5.64
C LYS A 185 7.65 18.43 -6.52
N VAL A 186 6.48 18.73 -5.98
CA VAL A 186 5.19 18.55 -6.63
C VAL A 186 4.45 19.86 -6.65
N GLU A 187 3.88 20.22 -7.80
CA GLU A 187 3.10 21.44 -8.01
C GLU A 187 1.71 21.12 -8.55
N GLY A 188 0.70 21.83 -8.07
CA GLY A 188 -0.71 21.70 -8.45
C GLY A 188 -1.65 21.93 -7.27
N ARG A 189 -2.93 21.60 -7.40
CA ARG A 189 -3.87 21.65 -6.26
C ARG A 189 -3.65 20.43 -5.35
N LEU A 190 -2.89 20.61 -4.27
CA LEU A 190 -2.49 19.52 -3.38
C LEU A 190 -3.28 19.56 -2.07
N ARG A 191 -3.85 18.41 -1.70
CA ARG A 191 -4.35 18.16 -0.34
C ARG A 191 -3.23 17.46 0.42
N VAL A 192 -2.57 18.20 1.29
CA VAL A 192 -1.36 17.79 2.00
C VAL A 192 -1.70 17.38 3.43
N ILE A 193 -0.99 16.38 3.93
CA ILE A 193 -1.01 16.00 5.34
C ILE A 193 0.39 16.20 5.90
N ASP A 194 0.52 17.14 6.83
CA ASP A 194 1.75 17.33 7.58
C ASP A 194 1.73 16.36 8.78
N VAL A 195 2.64 15.39 8.79
CA VAL A 195 2.82 14.38 9.85
C VAL A 195 4.23 14.57 10.43
N GLY A 196 4.35 15.48 11.40
CA GLY A 196 5.64 15.89 11.93
C GLY A 196 6.46 16.65 10.88
N GLU A 197 7.65 16.15 10.55
CA GLU A 197 8.53 16.72 9.52
C GLU A 197 8.25 16.17 8.11
N GLU A 198 7.23 15.32 7.97
CA GLU A 198 6.92 14.63 6.73
C GLU A 198 5.63 15.14 6.09
N VAL A 199 5.62 15.11 4.76
CA VAL A 199 4.56 15.67 3.93
C VAL A 199 4.00 14.56 3.05
N VAL A 200 2.69 14.32 3.11
CA VAL A 200 1.97 13.32 2.32
C VAL A 200 0.94 14.00 1.42
N LEU A 201 0.75 13.47 0.20
CA LEU A 201 -0.19 13.96 -0.82
C LEU A 201 -1.34 12.99 -1.11
#